data_AF-A0A7R9DAR6-F1
#
_entry.id   AF-A0A7R9DAR6-F1
#
_cell.length_a   1.000
_cell.length_b   1.000
_cell.length_c   1.000
_cell.angle_alpha   90.00
_cell.angle_beta   90.00
_cell.angle_gamma   90.00
#
_symmetry.space_group_name_H-M   'P 1'
#
loop_
_entity.id
_entity.type
_entity.pdbx_description
1 polymer ?
#
loop_
_entity_poly.entity_id
_entity_poly.type
_entity_poly.pdbx_seq_one_letter_code
_entity_poly.pdbx_strand_id
1 'polypeptide(L)'
;MRTEDELQSLLEGELRLTEQCLRYNPKSYGAWHHRVWVLDNMPVPDWGRELGLCNKYLELDELHCWDYRRVVVERSKVPSAKEFDFSTGKIEKNFSNYSAWHYRSKLLPLIHPDPQGRRPIAEKKHEEELELVQSAAFTDPNDQSAWFYQRWLLGRVQPPLALAQAYVSHNLVSVSLTHSIHLDHTTSVDLVVGGASVPGSWRSSSGHKHSHVWVSFGNPRLLKLLIGLIHKTQKVSG
;
A
#
# COMPACT_ATOMS: atom_id res chain seq x y z
N MET A 1 33.36 -22.88 -17.45
CA MET A 1 31.98 -22.49 -17.08
C MET A 1 31.49 -23.59 -16.16
N ARG A 2 30.98 -23.27 -14.96
CA ARG A 2 30.47 -24.32 -14.04
C ARG A 2 29.21 -24.95 -14.66
N THR A 3 29.00 -26.24 -14.43
CA THR A 3 27.73 -26.88 -14.81
C THR A 3 26.59 -26.41 -13.89
N GLU A 4 25.34 -26.60 -14.32
CA GLU A 4 24.18 -26.28 -13.48
C GLU A 4 24.19 -27.08 -12.17
N ASP A 5 24.57 -28.36 -12.22
CA ASP A 5 24.69 -29.22 -11.02
C ASP A 5 25.78 -28.73 -10.05
N GLU A 6 26.93 -28.29 -10.58
CA GLU A 6 28.01 -27.71 -9.76
C GLU A 6 27.56 -26.39 -9.12
N LEU A 7 26.80 -25.57 -9.84
CA LEU A 7 26.25 -24.32 -9.33
C LEU A 7 25.17 -24.58 -8.26
N GLN A 8 24.28 -25.54 -8.50
CA GLN A 8 23.25 -25.96 -7.56
C GLN A 8 23.87 -26.41 -6.23
N SER A 9 24.85 -27.32 -6.28
CA SER A 9 25.54 -27.83 -5.08
C SER A 9 26.27 -26.74 -4.29
N LEU A 10 26.91 -25.79 -4.99
CA LEU A 10 27.53 -24.62 -4.35
C LEU A 10 26.50 -23.76 -3.61
N LEU A 11 25.40 -23.40 -4.28
CA LEU A 11 24.39 -22.51 -3.73
C LEU A 11 23.61 -23.18 -2.59
N GLU A 12 23.43 -24.50 -2.61
CA GLU A 12 22.94 -25.26 -1.45
C GLU A 12 23.89 -25.15 -0.25
N GLY A 13 25.20 -25.09 -0.49
CA GLY A 13 26.21 -24.76 0.52
C GLY A 13 26.01 -23.37 1.12
N GLU A 14 25.78 -22.37 0.26
CA GLU A 14 25.48 -21.00 0.69
C GLU A 14 24.16 -20.89 1.48
N LEU A 15 23.14 -21.67 1.12
CA LEU A 15 21.91 -21.77 1.92
C LEU A 15 22.16 -22.34 3.31
N ARG A 16 23.07 -23.32 3.45
CA ARG A 16 23.46 -23.85 4.77
C ARG A 16 24.22 -22.80 5.59
N LEU A 17 25.13 -22.05 4.95
CA LEU A 17 25.86 -20.96 5.60
C LEU A 17 24.92 -19.86 6.11
N THR A 18 24.04 -19.36 5.26
CA THR A 18 23.07 -18.32 5.66
C THR A 18 22.14 -18.80 6.77
N GLU A 19 21.72 -20.06 6.75
CA GLU A 19 20.92 -20.65 7.83
C GLU A 19 21.70 -20.67 9.17
N GLN A 20 22.99 -21.00 9.16
CA GLN A 20 23.85 -20.92 10.35
C GLN A 20 24.00 -19.49 10.86
N CYS A 21 24.22 -18.52 9.95
CA CYS A 21 24.30 -17.11 10.30
C CYS A 21 23.00 -16.60 10.94
N LEU A 22 21.85 -16.99 10.39
CA LEU A 22 20.52 -16.60 10.89
C LEU A 22 20.16 -17.28 12.20
N ARG A 23 20.69 -18.49 12.48
CA ARG A 23 20.57 -19.10 13.82
C ARG A 23 21.35 -18.32 14.88
N TYR A 24 22.51 -17.75 14.51
CA TYR A 24 23.30 -16.93 15.43
C TYR A 24 22.72 -15.52 15.60
N ASN A 25 22.29 -14.88 14.49
CA ASN A 25 21.65 -13.58 14.50
C ASN A 25 20.46 -13.55 13.52
N PRO A 26 19.25 -13.81 14.00
CA PRO A 26 18.05 -13.85 13.15
C PRO A 26 17.63 -12.47 12.62
N LYS A 27 18.19 -11.39 13.16
CA LYS A 27 17.92 -10.00 12.74
C LYS A 27 18.92 -9.48 11.69
N SER A 28 19.79 -10.35 11.19
CA SER A 28 20.82 -9.98 10.21
C SER A 28 20.21 -9.72 8.83
N TYR A 29 20.05 -8.44 8.48
CA TYR A 29 19.63 -8.04 7.13
C TYR A 29 20.53 -8.60 6.03
N GLY A 30 21.85 -8.61 6.25
CA GLY A 30 22.81 -9.14 5.29
C GLY A 30 22.62 -10.63 5.03
N ALA A 31 22.34 -11.42 6.08
CA ALA A 31 22.11 -12.85 5.93
C ALA A 31 20.78 -13.15 5.20
N TRP A 32 19.69 -12.45 5.54
CA TRP A 32 18.42 -12.57 4.82
C TRP A 32 18.55 -12.15 3.36
N HIS A 33 19.20 -11.03 3.09
CA HIS A 33 19.39 -10.52 1.73
C HIS A 33 20.26 -11.45 0.89
N HIS A 34 21.39 -11.95 1.44
CA HIS A 34 22.23 -12.93 0.75
C HIS A 34 21.46 -14.22 0.47
N ARG A 35 20.63 -14.68 1.41
CA ARG A 35 19.78 -15.86 1.20
C ARG A 35 18.80 -15.70 0.04
N VAL A 36 18.15 -14.53 -0.09
CA VAL A 36 17.30 -14.21 -1.25
C VAL A 36 18.11 -14.24 -2.54
N TRP A 37 19.29 -13.60 -2.54
CA TRP A 37 20.16 -13.59 -3.72
C TRP A 37 20.58 -14.99 -4.14
N VAL A 38 20.93 -15.87 -3.19
CA VAL A 38 21.29 -17.27 -3.46
C VAL A 38 20.13 -18.00 -4.15
N LEU A 39 18.89 -17.82 -3.67
CA LEU A 39 17.71 -18.48 -4.25
C LEU A 39 17.36 -17.94 -5.65
N ASP A 40 17.46 -16.63 -5.86
CA ASP A 40 17.18 -16.00 -7.15
C ASP A 40 18.20 -16.39 -8.24
N ASN A 41 19.40 -16.88 -7.85
CA ASN A 41 20.45 -17.35 -8.76
C ASN A 41 20.59 -18.88 -8.79
N MET A 42 19.75 -19.61 -8.06
CA MET A 42 19.78 -21.07 -8.01
C MET A 42 19.08 -21.65 -9.24
N PRO A 43 19.67 -22.66 -9.93
CA PRO A 43 19.00 -23.33 -11.04
C PRO A 43 17.65 -23.94 -10.64
N VAL A 44 17.60 -24.62 -9.48
CA VAL A 44 16.39 -25.25 -8.95
C VAL A 44 16.21 -24.89 -7.46
N PRO A 45 15.54 -23.76 -7.15
CA PRO A 45 15.27 -23.36 -5.78
C PRO A 45 14.14 -24.20 -5.14
N ASP A 46 14.38 -24.72 -3.93
CA ASP A 46 13.36 -25.40 -3.12
C ASP A 46 12.57 -24.40 -2.26
N TRP A 47 11.58 -23.78 -2.88
CA TRP A 47 10.70 -22.84 -2.17
C TRP A 47 9.86 -23.48 -1.06
N GLY A 48 9.57 -24.78 -1.16
CA GLY A 48 8.81 -25.50 -0.13
C GLY A 48 9.58 -25.57 1.18
N ARG A 49 10.89 -25.85 1.09
CA ARG A 49 11.80 -25.76 2.23
C ARG A 49 11.86 -24.36 2.83
N GLU A 50 11.92 -23.31 2.00
CA GLU A 50 11.99 -21.93 2.49
C GLU A 50 10.70 -21.46 3.17
N LEU A 51 9.53 -21.89 2.70
CA LEU A 51 8.27 -21.68 3.43
C LEU A 51 8.29 -22.40 4.79
N GLY A 52 8.81 -23.63 4.82
CA GLY A 52 9.01 -24.39 6.06
C GLY A 52 9.97 -23.69 7.03
N LEU A 53 11.05 -23.08 6.51
CA LEU A 53 11.96 -22.25 7.29
C LEU A 53 11.22 -21.03 7.85
N CYS A 54 10.44 -20.32 7.03
CA CYS A 54 9.66 -19.17 7.46
C CYS A 54 8.72 -19.54 8.61
N ASN A 55 8.01 -20.67 8.49
CA ASN A 55 7.13 -21.15 9.55
C ASN A 55 7.89 -21.30 10.87
N LYS A 56 9.08 -21.91 10.87
CA LYS A 56 9.90 -22.11 12.07
C LYS A 56 10.34 -20.78 12.69
N TYR A 57 10.88 -19.84 11.91
CA TYR A 57 11.32 -18.54 12.43
C TYR A 57 10.15 -17.70 12.96
N LEU A 58 8.98 -17.79 12.33
CA LEU A 58 7.76 -17.13 12.80
C LEU A 58 7.12 -17.81 14.02
N GLU A 59 7.53 -19.03 14.39
CA GLU A 59 7.21 -19.61 15.70
C GLU A 59 8.14 -19.09 16.81
N LEU A 60 9.33 -18.59 16.44
CA LEU A 60 10.30 -17.97 17.35
C LEU A 60 10.10 -16.45 17.47
N ASP A 61 8.98 -15.93 16.96
CA ASP A 61 8.61 -14.50 16.94
C ASP A 61 9.62 -13.58 16.22
N GLU A 62 10.30 -14.10 15.19
CA GLU A 62 11.28 -13.32 14.42
C GLU A 62 10.61 -12.46 13.34
N LEU A 63 10.41 -11.17 13.66
CA LEU A 63 9.69 -10.21 12.82
C LEU A 63 10.28 -10.06 11.41
N HIS A 64 11.61 -10.10 11.27
CA HIS A 64 12.30 -9.99 9.97
C HIS A 64 11.92 -11.11 9.00
N CYS A 65 11.46 -12.25 9.52
CA CYS A 65 11.05 -13.38 8.70
C CYS A 65 9.76 -13.09 7.92
N TRP A 66 8.91 -12.16 8.35
CA TRP A 66 7.72 -11.78 7.59
C TRP A 66 8.07 -11.18 6.24
N ASP A 67 9.13 -10.36 6.17
CA ASP A 67 9.58 -9.75 4.92
C ASP A 67 10.15 -10.81 3.98
N TYR A 68 10.96 -11.72 4.52
CA TYR A 68 11.50 -12.86 3.79
C TYR A 68 10.38 -13.77 3.26
N ARG A 69 9.38 -14.08 4.09
CA ARG A 69 8.21 -14.88 3.68
C ARG A 69 7.49 -14.26 2.50
N ARG A 70 7.32 -12.93 2.45
CA ARG A 70 6.68 -12.25 1.30
C ARG A 70 7.45 -12.50 0.00
N VAL A 71 8.78 -12.44 0.04
CA VAL A 71 9.64 -12.74 -1.11
C VAL A 71 9.47 -14.20 -1.53
N VAL A 72 9.53 -15.14 -0.58
CA VAL A 72 9.36 -16.57 -0.86
C VAL A 72 7.99 -16.87 -1.47
N VAL A 73 6.92 -16.30 -0.92
CA VAL A 73 5.53 -16.42 -1.42
C VAL A 73 5.41 -15.89 -2.84
N GLU A 74 5.99 -14.72 -3.12
CA GLU A 74 5.98 -14.12 -4.46
C GLU A 74 6.69 -15.01 -5.48
N ARG A 75 7.90 -15.49 -5.16
CA ARG A 75 8.70 -16.33 -6.04
C ARG A 75 8.10 -17.71 -6.27
N SER A 76 7.53 -18.30 -5.23
CA SER A 76 6.87 -19.60 -5.27
C SER A 76 5.45 -19.57 -5.81
N LYS A 77 4.91 -18.37 -6.09
CA LYS A 77 3.55 -18.15 -6.60
C LYS A 77 2.49 -18.78 -5.70
N VAL A 78 2.69 -18.76 -4.38
CA VAL A 78 1.69 -19.21 -3.43
C VAL A 78 0.46 -18.31 -3.56
N PRO A 79 -0.76 -18.86 -3.75
CA PRO A 79 -1.97 -18.06 -3.85
C PRO A 79 -2.20 -17.23 -2.59
N SER A 80 -2.61 -15.98 -2.75
CA SER A 80 -2.90 -15.07 -1.62
C SER A 80 -3.91 -15.65 -0.63
N ALA A 81 -4.85 -16.48 -1.09
CA ALA A 81 -5.81 -17.19 -0.24
C ALA A 81 -5.11 -18.11 0.80
N LYS A 82 -4.06 -18.84 0.41
CA LYS A 82 -3.31 -19.70 1.34
C LYS A 82 -2.55 -18.89 2.39
N GLU A 83 -2.00 -17.75 1.99
CA GLU A 83 -1.34 -16.84 2.92
C GLU A 83 -2.32 -16.11 3.84
N PHE A 84 -3.55 -15.88 3.36
CA PHE A 84 -4.62 -15.37 4.18
C PHE A 84 -5.00 -16.38 5.26
N ASP A 85 -5.15 -17.66 4.93
CA ASP A 85 -5.38 -18.73 5.91
C ASP A 85 -4.21 -18.85 6.91
N PHE A 86 -2.97 -18.72 6.42
CA PHE A 86 -1.79 -18.68 7.29
C PHE A 86 -1.84 -17.52 8.30
N SER A 87 -2.24 -16.32 7.85
CA SER A 87 -2.41 -15.16 8.74
C SER A 87 -3.51 -15.38 9.77
N THR A 88 -4.62 -16.03 9.39
CA THR A 88 -5.70 -16.42 10.31
C THR A 88 -5.15 -17.29 11.43
N GLY A 89 -4.44 -18.37 11.10
CA GLY A 89 -3.89 -19.28 12.12
C GLY A 89 -2.88 -18.61 13.06
N LYS A 90 -2.10 -17.63 12.57
CA LYS A 90 -1.19 -16.84 13.41
C LYS A 90 -1.94 -15.92 14.38
N ILE A 91 -3.05 -15.31 13.95
CA ILE A 91 -3.91 -14.47 14.81
C ILE A 91 -4.64 -15.33 15.84
N GLU A 92 -5.21 -16.47 15.44
CA GLU A 92 -5.91 -17.39 16.36
C GLU A 92 -4.99 -17.93 17.46
N LYS A 93 -3.71 -18.17 17.12
CA LYS A 93 -2.70 -18.58 18.10
C LYS A 93 -2.25 -17.43 19.01
N ASN A 94 -2.15 -16.23 18.47
CA ASN A 94 -1.71 -15.03 19.20
C ASN A 94 -2.36 -13.79 18.60
N PHE A 95 -3.44 -13.31 19.23
CA PHE A 95 -4.15 -12.12 18.78
C PHE A 95 -3.30 -10.83 18.87
N SER A 96 -2.19 -10.85 19.62
CA SER A 96 -1.22 -9.74 19.68
C SER A 96 -0.15 -9.77 18.60
N ASN A 97 -0.26 -10.68 17.63
CA ASN A 97 0.65 -10.74 16.49
C ASN A 97 0.33 -9.62 15.48
N TYR A 98 0.82 -8.41 15.74
CA TYR A 98 0.66 -7.25 14.86
C TYR A 98 1.07 -7.55 13.41
N SER A 99 2.15 -8.30 13.21
CA SER A 99 2.63 -8.63 11.86
C SER A 99 1.64 -9.50 11.08
N ALA A 100 0.95 -10.42 11.75
CA ALA A 100 -0.11 -11.22 11.14
C ALA A 100 -1.31 -10.35 10.73
N TRP A 101 -1.78 -9.44 11.59
CA TRP A 101 -2.83 -8.47 11.26
C TRP A 101 -2.42 -7.56 10.09
N HIS A 102 -1.19 -7.06 10.12
CA HIS A 102 -0.67 -6.23 9.04
C HIS A 102 -0.61 -7.01 7.72
N TYR A 103 -0.09 -8.23 7.74
CA TYR A 103 0.01 -9.05 6.54
C TYR A 103 -1.38 -9.38 5.98
N ARG A 104 -2.33 -9.73 6.85
CA ARG A 104 -3.74 -9.93 6.50
C ARG A 104 -4.36 -8.71 5.80
N SER A 105 -4.09 -7.50 6.30
CA SER A 105 -4.59 -6.24 5.69
C SER A 105 -4.07 -5.99 4.27
N LYS A 106 -2.92 -6.58 3.90
CA LYS A 106 -2.35 -6.49 2.56
C LYS A 106 -2.90 -7.56 1.61
N LEU A 107 -3.25 -8.74 2.14
CA LEU A 107 -3.79 -9.85 1.36
C LEU A 107 -5.28 -9.65 1.03
N LEU A 108 -6.03 -9.13 1.98
CA LEU A 108 -7.48 -8.97 1.89
C LEU A 108 -7.97 -8.21 0.64
N PRO A 109 -7.39 -7.04 0.25
CA PRO A 109 -7.79 -6.35 -0.97
C PRO A 109 -7.50 -7.13 -2.26
N LEU A 110 -6.56 -8.07 -2.25
CA LEU A 110 -6.23 -8.92 -3.41
C LEU A 110 -7.25 -10.04 -3.61
N ILE A 111 -7.88 -10.50 -2.52
CA ILE A 111 -8.80 -11.65 -2.51
C ILE A 111 -10.26 -11.19 -2.53
N HIS A 112 -10.56 -10.08 -1.83
CA HIS A 112 -11.90 -9.51 -1.68
C HIS A 112 -11.90 -8.01 -2.04
N PRO A 113 -11.58 -7.64 -3.29
CA PRO A 113 -11.56 -6.24 -3.70
C PRO A 113 -12.95 -5.62 -3.59
N ASP A 114 -13.03 -4.38 -3.11
CA ASP A 114 -14.28 -3.63 -3.11
C ASP A 114 -14.64 -3.20 -4.55
N PRO A 115 -15.81 -3.60 -5.09
CA PRO A 115 -16.14 -3.31 -6.48
C PRO A 115 -16.28 -1.82 -6.79
N GLN A 116 -16.56 -0.98 -5.79
CA GLN A 116 -16.70 0.47 -5.94
C GLN A 116 -15.45 1.25 -5.52
N GLY A 117 -14.42 0.59 -4.97
CA GLY A 117 -13.22 1.22 -4.43
C GLY A 117 -13.50 2.23 -3.30
N ARG A 118 -14.62 2.10 -2.58
CA ARG A 118 -15.02 2.98 -1.46
C ARG A 118 -14.55 2.45 -0.11
N ARG A 119 -14.32 1.15 -0.02
CA ARG A 119 -13.84 0.44 1.18
C ARG A 119 -12.51 -0.26 0.90
N PRO A 120 -11.74 -0.64 1.95
CA PRO A 120 -10.55 -1.46 1.77
C PRO A 120 -10.84 -2.82 1.12
N ILE A 121 -12.03 -3.38 1.39
CA ILE A 121 -12.49 -4.69 0.92
C ILE A 121 -14.01 -4.72 0.70
N ALA A 122 -14.47 -5.76 -0.01
CA ALA A 122 -15.89 -6.01 -0.27
C ALA A 122 -16.72 -6.10 1.01
N GLU A 123 -17.94 -5.56 0.94
CA GLU A 123 -18.88 -5.41 2.07
C GLU A 123 -19.05 -6.66 2.94
N LYS A 124 -19.38 -7.80 2.34
CA LYS A 124 -19.55 -9.05 3.09
C LYS A 124 -18.29 -9.39 3.91
N LYS A 125 -17.10 -9.26 3.31
CA LYS A 125 -15.85 -9.58 4.00
C LYS A 125 -15.51 -8.52 5.04
N HIS A 126 -15.88 -7.27 4.79
CA HIS A 126 -15.72 -6.17 5.73
C HIS A 126 -16.48 -6.42 7.04
N GLU A 127 -17.73 -6.91 6.97
CA GLU A 127 -18.52 -7.29 8.14
C GLU A 127 -17.85 -8.41 8.95
N GLU A 128 -17.43 -9.49 8.30
CA GLU A 128 -16.73 -10.61 8.95
C GLU A 128 -15.44 -10.16 9.67
N GLU A 129 -14.66 -9.26 9.06
CA GLU A 129 -13.42 -8.75 9.65
C GLU A 129 -13.67 -7.77 10.81
N LEU A 130 -14.79 -7.03 10.78
CA LEU A 130 -15.21 -6.18 11.90
C LEU A 130 -15.60 -7.01 13.12
N GLU A 131 -16.31 -8.12 12.93
CA GLU A 131 -16.65 -9.06 14.03
C GLU A 131 -15.39 -9.70 14.63
N LEU A 132 -14.45 -10.11 13.77
CA LEU A 132 -13.17 -10.68 14.19
C LEU A 132 -12.37 -9.69 15.04
N VAL A 133 -12.17 -8.46 14.56
CA VAL A 133 -11.37 -7.47 15.28
C VAL A 133 -12.06 -6.98 16.55
N GLN A 134 -13.39 -6.91 16.56
CA GLN A 134 -14.17 -6.58 17.74
C GLN A 134 -13.98 -7.65 18.82
N SER A 135 -14.02 -8.93 18.45
CA SER A 135 -13.78 -10.04 19.37
C SER A 135 -12.36 -9.99 19.96
N ALA A 136 -11.35 -9.69 19.14
CA ALA A 136 -9.97 -9.51 19.60
C ALA A 136 -9.84 -8.34 20.58
N ALA A 137 -10.42 -7.17 20.27
CA ALA A 137 -10.38 -5.99 21.12
C ALA A 137 -11.12 -6.17 22.46
N PHE A 138 -12.18 -6.98 22.51
CA PHE A 138 -12.84 -7.34 23.77
C PHE A 138 -12.08 -8.39 24.58
N THR A 139 -11.28 -9.23 23.93
CA THR A 139 -10.45 -10.23 24.59
C THR A 139 -9.25 -9.60 25.29
N ASP A 140 -8.56 -8.68 24.61
CA ASP A 140 -7.52 -7.83 25.22
C ASP A 140 -7.65 -6.37 24.74
N PRO A 141 -8.30 -5.49 25.52
CA PRO A 141 -8.48 -4.10 25.13
C PRO A 141 -7.18 -3.29 25.12
N ASN A 142 -6.10 -3.77 25.76
CA ASN A 142 -4.81 -3.09 25.78
C ASN A 142 -3.96 -3.41 24.53
N ASP A 143 -4.33 -4.45 23.78
CA ASP A 143 -3.64 -4.83 22.56
C ASP A 143 -3.93 -3.86 21.42
N GLN A 144 -2.91 -3.09 21.04
CA GLN A 144 -3.03 -2.08 20.00
C GLN A 144 -3.22 -2.68 18.61
N SER A 145 -2.87 -3.94 18.39
CA SER A 145 -2.90 -4.59 17.08
C SER A 145 -4.32 -4.62 16.52
N ALA A 146 -5.28 -5.04 17.34
CA ALA A 146 -6.70 -5.04 16.98
C ALA A 146 -7.20 -3.62 16.67
N TRP A 147 -6.83 -2.63 17.48
CA TRP A 147 -7.25 -1.24 17.25
C TRP A 147 -6.69 -0.64 15.95
N PHE A 148 -5.43 -0.90 15.62
CA PHE A 148 -4.84 -0.46 14.36
C PHE A 148 -5.48 -1.16 13.16
N TYR A 149 -5.79 -2.45 13.27
CA TYR A 149 -6.49 -3.20 12.23
C TYR A 149 -7.92 -2.70 12.03
N GLN A 150 -8.64 -2.44 13.12
CA GLN A 150 -9.98 -1.83 13.08
C GLN A 150 -9.93 -0.45 12.42
N ARG A 151 -8.93 0.38 12.76
CA ARG A 151 -8.74 1.68 12.12
C ARG A 151 -8.49 1.54 10.61
N TRP A 152 -7.80 0.50 10.16
CA TRP A 152 -7.65 0.22 8.74
C TRP A 152 -8.98 -0.19 8.10
N LEU A 153 -9.76 -1.08 8.72
CA LEU A 153 -11.10 -1.47 8.24
C LEU A 153 -12.05 -0.27 8.13
N LEU A 154 -12.05 0.61 9.12
CA LEU A 154 -12.84 1.85 9.14
C LEU A 154 -12.21 2.97 8.31
N GLY A 155 -10.99 2.74 7.81
CA GLY A 155 -10.20 3.71 7.09
C GLY A 155 -10.97 4.26 5.90
N ARG A 156 -10.98 5.59 5.77
CA ARG A 156 -11.55 6.27 4.62
C ARG A 156 -10.62 6.00 3.44
N VAL A 157 -11.11 5.35 2.39
CA VAL A 157 -10.44 5.45 1.09
C VAL A 157 -10.32 6.94 0.80
N GLN A 158 -9.09 7.43 0.59
CA GLN A 158 -8.92 8.83 0.23
C GLN A 158 -9.75 9.06 -1.03
N PRO A 159 -10.66 10.06 -1.05
CA PRO A 159 -11.42 10.35 -2.24
C PRO A 159 -10.45 10.56 -3.41
N PRO A 160 -10.84 10.39 -4.67
CA PRO A 160 -9.98 10.81 -5.76
C PRO A 160 -9.71 12.32 -5.69
N LEU A 161 -8.64 12.78 -6.35
CA LEU A 161 -8.44 14.20 -6.58
C LEU A 161 -9.64 14.73 -7.38
N ALA A 162 -10.38 15.65 -6.77
CA ALA A 162 -11.60 16.22 -7.30
C ALA A 162 -11.74 17.67 -6.84
N LEU A 163 -12.51 18.44 -7.61
CA LEU A 163 -12.96 19.76 -7.21
C LEU A 163 -14.05 19.60 -6.14
N ALA A 164 -13.75 20.00 -4.91
CA ALA A 164 -14.69 19.98 -3.80
C ALA A 164 -15.64 21.18 -3.83
N GLN A 165 -15.11 22.35 -4.20
CA GLN A 165 -15.88 23.59 -4.29
C GLN A 165 -15.25 24.53 -5.31
N ALA A 166 -16.07 25.30 -6.02
CA ALA A 166 -15.64 26.50 -6.73
C ALA A 166 -16.48 27.69 -6.27
N TYR A 167 -15.82 28.82 -6.07
CA TYR A 167 -16.46 30.09 -5.75
C TYR A 167 -15.99 31.16 -6.73
N VAL A 168 -16.93 31.97 -7.18
CA VAL A 168 -16.70 32.99 -8.20
C VAL A 168 -17.31 34.28 -7.72
N SER A 169 -16.49 35.33 -7.67
CA SER A 169 -16.91 36.71 -7.46
C SER A 169 -16.47 37.57 -8.65
N HIS A 170 -16.81 38.86 -8.61
CA HIS A 170 -16.53 39.82 -9.66
C HIS A 170 -15.05 39.93 -10.05
N ASN A 171 -14.11 39.59 -9.15
CA ASN A 171 -12.67 39.72 -9.37
C ASN A 171 -11.85 38.51 -8.89
N LEU A 172 -12.50 37.47 -8.37
CA LEU A 172 -11.86 36.33 -7.75
C LEU A 172 -12.55 35.04 -8.16
N VAL A 173 -11.76 34.08 -8.64
CA VAL A 173 -12.15 32.68 -8.68
C VAL A 173 -11.34 31.94 -7.63
N SER A 174 -11.99 31.18 -6.76
CA SER A 174 -11.34 30.23 -5.87
C SER A 174 -11.85 28.82 -6.13
N VAL A 175 -10.93 27.86 -6.08
CA VAL A 175 -11.23 26.44 -6.18
C VAL A 175 -10.65 25.73 -4.98
N SER A 176 -11.43 24.83 -4.40
CA SER A 176 -11.01 23.95 -3.30
C SER A 176 -11.00 22.52 -3.80
N LEU A 177 -9.93 21.80 -3.50
CA LEU A 177 -9.66 20.45 -3.98
C LEU A 177 -9.65 19.47 -2.82
N THR A 178 -10.02 18.22 -3.09
CA THR A 178 -10.01 17.15 -2.09
C THR A 178 -8.60 16.82 -1.57
N HIS A 179 -7.53 17.18 -2.31
CA HIS A 179 -6.14 16.98 -1.90
C HIS A 179 -5.35 18.28 -2.02
N SER A 180 -4.32 18.38 -1.19
CA SER A 180 -3.30 19.41 -1.32
C SER A 180 -2.39 19.06 -2.50
N ILE A 181 -2.46 19.84 -3.57
CA ILE A 181 -1.65 19.62 -4.77
C ILE A 181 -0.73 20.81 -5.02
N HIS A 182 0.33 20.60 -5.81
CA HIS A 182 1.16 21.65 -6.38
C HIS A 182 0.77 21.79 -7.86
N LEU A 183 0.38 22.99 -8.28
CA LEU A 183 0.11 23.25 -9.68
C LEU A 183 1.42 23.51 -10.42
N ASP A 184 1.72 22.65 -11.38
CA ASP A 184 2.90 22.72 -12.23
C ASP A 184 2.58 22.24 -13.66
N HIS A 185 3.62 21.89 -14.44
CA HIS A 185 3.47 21.46 -15.82
C HIS A 185 2.78 20.08 -15.98
N THR A 186 2.59 19.32 -14.90
CA THR A 186 1.91 18.01 -14.89
C THR A 186 0.50 18.07 -14.34
N THR A 187 0.15 19.11 -13.59
CA THR A 187 -1.17 19.28 -12.96
C THR A 187 -1.61 20.73 -13.10
N SER A 188 -2.58 20.99 -13.96
CA SER A 188 -3.20 22.30 -14.15
C SER A 188 -4.64 22.32 -13.67
N VAL A 189 -5.13 23.53 -13.38
CA VAL A 189 -6.56 23.80 -13.24
C VAL A 189 -6.93 24.70 -14.40
N ASP A 190 -7.81 24.21 -15.27
CA ASP A 190 -8.28 24.98 -16.41
C ASP A 190 -9.58 25.69 -16.05
N LEU A 191 -9.67 26.97 -16.38
CA LEU A 191 -10.88 27.78 -16.18
C LEU A 191 -11.64 27.87 -17.51
N VAL A 192 -12.83 27.29 -17.59
CA VAL A 192 -13.65 27.33 -18.82
C VAL A 192 -14.90 28.16 -18.57
N VAL A 193 -15.05 29.28 -19.29
CA VAL A 193 -16.22 30.16 -19.21
C VAL A 193 -16.95 30.12 -20.55
N GLY A 194 -18.23 29.77 -20.56
CA GLY A 194 -19.03 29.71 -21.79
C GLY A 194 -18.48 28.76 -22.86
N GLY A 195 -17.73 27.72 -22.45
CA GLY A 195 -17.08 26.76 -23.36
C GLY A 195 -15.70 27.18 -23.87
N ALA A 196 -15.22 28.39 -23.55
CA ALA A 196 -13.87 28.86 -23.91
C ALA A 196 -12.92 28.77 -22.72
N SER A 197 -11.71 28.24 -22.95
CA SER A 197 -10.64 28.26 -21.94
C SER A 197 -10.12 29.68 -21.73
N VAL A 198 -10.10 30.11 -20.48
CA VAL A 198 -9.62 31.43 -20.06
C VAL A 198 -8.27 31.24 -19.37
N PRO A 199 -7.22 31.98 -19.77
CA PRO A 199 -5.93 31.91 -19.09
C PRO A 199 -6.07 32.45 -17.66
N GLY A 200 -5.96 31.55 -16.67
CA GLY A 200 -5.94 31.87 -15.25
C GLY A 200 -4.53 31.73 -14.69
N SER A 201 -4.02 32.77 -14.03
CA SER A 201 -2.83 32.61 -13.18
C SER A 201 -3.30 32.14 -11.80
N TRP A 202 -2.98 30.91 -11.44
CA TRP A 202 -3.37 30.33 -10.16
C TRP A 202 -2.30 30.57 -9.11
N ARG A 203 -2.74 30.91 -7.90
CA ARG A 203 -1.87 31.07 -6.73
C ARG A 203 -2.48 30.33 -5.55
N SER A 204 -1.63 29.74 -4.72
CA SER A 204 -2.07 29.14 -3.46
C SER A 204 -2.60 30.22 -2.52
N SER A 205 -3.73 29.98 -1.86
CA SER A 205 -4.28 30.89 -0.87
C SER A 205 -3.38 31.06 0.36
N SER A 206 -2.51 30.08 0.64
CA SER A 206 -1.62 30.07 1.81
C SER A 206 -0.19 30.49 1.48
N GLY A 207 0.13 30.75 0.21
CA GLY A 207 1.50 31.05 -0.25
C GLY A 207 2.42 29.82 -0.35
N HIS A 208 2.01 28.66 0.14
CA HIS A 208 2.76 27.40 0.00
C HIS A 208 2.62 26.81 -1.41
N LYS A 209 3.64 26.04 -1.83
CA LYS A 209 3.61 25.31 -3.10
C LYS A 209 2.47 24.30 -3.19
N HIS A 210 2.16 23.61 -2.08
CA HIS A 210 1.03 22.70 -2.00
C HIS A 210 -0.15 23.39 -1.31
N SER A 211 -1.33 23.30 -1.93
CA SER A 211 -2.56 23.84 -1.35
C SER A 211 -3.78 23.04 -1.78
N HIS A 212 -4.76 22.98 -0.87
CA HIS A 212 -6.13 22.57 -1.20
C HIS A 212 -6.87 23.67 -1.94
N VAL A 213 -6.53 24.93 -1.68
CA VAL A 213 -7.26 26.09 -2.20
C VAL A 213 -6.36 26.92 -3.10
N TRP A 214 -6.84 27.10 -4.33
CA TRP A 214 -6.17 27.88 -5.37
C TRP A 214 -7.07 29.03 -5.79
N VAL A 215 -6.47 30.19 -5.98
CA VAL A 215 -7.16 31.41 -6.34
C VAL A 215 -6.58 32.00 -7.62
N SER A 216 -7.45 32.54 -8.45
CA SER A 216 -7.09 33.33 -9.62
C SER A 216 -7.83 34.65 -9.59
N PHE A 217 -7.10 35.74 -9.83
CA PHE A 217 -7.64 37.08 -9.89
C PHE A 217 -7.78 37.49 -11.37
N GLY A 218 -8.96 37.97 -11.78
CA GLY A 218 -9.29 38.20 -13.20
C GLY A 218 -10.26 39.37 -13.45
N ASN A 219 -10.27 39.86 -14.71
CA ASN A 219 -10.92 41.11 -15.15
C ASN A 219 -12.48 41.00 -15.16
N PRO A 220 -13.26 42.00 -14.70
CA PRO A 220 -14.69 41.88 -14.36
C PRO A 220 -15.66 41.53 -15.50
N ARG A 221 -15.19 41.42 -16.75
CA ARG A 221 -16.04 41.16 -17.93
C ARG A 221 -16.22 39.68 -18.27
N LEU A 222 -15.48 38.77 -17.63
CA LEU A 222 -15.36 37.36 -18.07
C LEU A 222 -16.02 36.32 -17.15
N LEU A 223 -16.72 36.71 -16.08
CA LEU A 223 -17.23 35.74 -15.09
C LEU A 223 -18.76 35.75 -15.00
N LYS A 224 -19.41 35.30 -16.07
CA LYS A 224 -20.80 34.81 -16.02
C LYS A 224 -20.80 33.37 -16.56
N LEU A 225 -21.16 32.42 -15.69
CA LEU A 225 -21.19 30.97 -15.87
C LEU A 225 -19.85 30.23 -15.89
N LEU A 226 -19.60 29.45 -14.83
CA LEU A 226 -18.49 28.52 -14.67
C LEU A 226 -19.00 27.13 -14.26
N ILE A 227 -18.79 26.12 -15.11
CA ILE A 227 -18.81 24.69 -14.76
C ILE A 227 -17.78 23.93 -15.64
N GLY A 228 -16.95 23.07 -15.00
CA GLY A 228 -16.13 21.99 -15.60
C GLY A 228 -14.70 22.39 -16.03
N LEU A 229 -13.63 21.59 -15.97
CA LEU A 229 -13.37 20.15 -15.70
C LEU A 229 -11.87 20.05 -15.35
N ILE A 230 -11.47 19.34 -14.27
CA ILE A 230 -10.04 19.04 -14.02
C ILE A 230 -9.66 17.80 -14.82
N HIS A 231 -8.79 17.93 -15.83
CA HIS A 231 -8.20 16.78 -16.52
C HIS A 231 -6.79 16.52 -15.98
N LYS A 232 -6.56 15.31 -15.48
CA LYS A 232 -5.20 14.81 -15.22
C LYS A 232 -4.62 14.29 -16.52
N THR A 233 -3.73 15.03 -17.17
CA THR A 233 -2.93 14.49 -18.27
C THR A 233 -1.79 13.66 -17.68
N GLN A 234 -2.00 12.36 -17.53
CA GLN A 234 -0.88 11.42 -17.35
C GLN A 234 -0.07 11.40 -18.65
N LYS A 235 1.03 12.15 -18.70
CA LYS A 235 2.10 11.86 -19.66
C LYS A 235 2.72 10.52 -19.27
N VAL A 236 2.40 9.48 -20.02
CA VAL A 236 3.19 8.25 -20.04
C VAL A 236 4.52 8.61 -20.68
N SER A 237 5.58 8.67 -19.88
CA SER A 237 6.95 8.66 -20.39
C SER A 237 7.22 7.26 -20.94
N GLY A 238 7.53 7.20 -22.23
CA GLY A 238 8.06 5.99 -22.88
C GLY A 238 9.49 5.66 -22.46
#